data_AF-A0A939R2C6-F1
#
_entry.id   AF-A0A939R2C6-F1
#
_cell.length_a   1.000
_cell.length_b   1.000
_cell.length_c   1.000
_cell.angle_alpha   90.00
_cell.angle_beta   90.00
_cell.angle_gamma   90.00
#
_symmetry.space_group_name_H-M   'P 1'
#
loop_
_entity.id
_entity.type
_entity.pdbx_description
1 polymer ?
#
loop_
_entity_poly.entity_id
_entity_poly.type
_entity_poly.pdbx_seq_one_letter_code
_entity_poly.pdbx_strand_id
1 'polypeptide(L)'
;MNTDPISDYLTRLRNAIRANHKVVEIPASNEKRAITKILFEKGYILNYKFVDDVHPKMIKIALKYHPTTKQSAISTLERASRPGLRKYVGVKEMPSVLNGLGIAIISTSHGMMTDKEAKAQNIGGEVICYIS
;
A
#
# COMPACT_ATOMS: atom_id res chain seq x y z
N MET A 1 22.12 -2.27 -1.08
CA MET A 1 21.62 -1.03 -0.44
C MET A 1 20.28 -0.71 -1.07
N ASN A 2 19.18 -0.75 -0.32
CA ASN A 2 17.84 -0.50 -0.86
C ASN A 2 17.50 0.98 -0.67
N THR A 3 17.33 1.75 -1.74
CA THR A 3 17.19 3.21 -1.69
C THR A 3 15.77 3.67 -1.37
N ASP A 4 14.75 2.87 -1.69
CA ASP A 4 13.35 3.11 -1.32
C ASP A 4 12.69 1.80 -0.82
N PRO A 5 12.60 1.60 0.52
CA PRO A 5 11.97 0.42 1.11
C PRO A 5 10.49 0.24 0.73
N ILE A 6 9.76 1.33 0.47
CA ILE A 6 8.35 1.29 0.07
C ILE A 6 8.25 0.79 -1.38
N SER A 7 9.13 1.27 -2.25
CA SER A 7 9.20 0.79 -3.63
C SER A 7 9.50 -0.72 -3.71
N ASP A 8 10.41 -1.22 -2.87
CA ASP A 8 10.68 -2.66 -2.74
C ASP A 8 9.44 -3.43 -2.26
N TYR A 9 8.71 -2.92 -1.26
CA TYR A 9 7.46 -3.51 -0.79
C TYR A 9 6.43 -3.65 -1.92
N LEU A 10 6.17 -2.56 -2.65
CA LEU A 10 5.21 -2.55 -3.77
C LEU A 10 5.66 -3.47 -4.90
N THR A 11 6.97 -3.55 -5.15
CA THR A 11 7.54 -4.38 -6.21
C THR A 11 7.45 -5.86 -5.88
N ARG A 12 7.73 -6.27 -4.63
CA ARG A 12 7.53 -7.66 -4.19
C ARG A 12 6.07 -8.08 -4.29
N LEU A 13 5.15 -7.21 -3.89
CA LEU A 13 3.72 -7.47 -4.00
C LEU A 13 3.30 -7.62 -5.47
N ARG A 14 3.73 -6.71 -6.35
CA ARG A 14 3.48 -6.76 -7.79
C ARG A 14 4.02 -8.04 -8.43
N ASN A 15 5.25 -8.42 -8.11
CA ASN A 15 5.89 -9.61 -8.66
C ASN A 15 5.19 -10.90 -8.19
N ALA A 16 4.80 -10.96 -6.93
CA ALA A 16 4.03 -12.08 -6.41
C ALA A 16 2.64 -12.20 -7.05
N ILE A 17 1.95 -11.07 -7.28
CA ILE A 17 0.68 -11.05 -8.01
C ILE A 17 0.88 -11.58 -9.43
N ARG A 18 1.91 -11.11 -10.14
CA ARG A 18 2.25 -11.59 -11.50
C ARG A 18 2.61 -13.07 -11.53
N ALA A 19 3.23 -13.59 -10.48
CA ALA A 19 3.57 -15.00 -10.32
C ALA A 19 2.40 -15.86 -9.77
N ASN A 20 1.23 -15.27 -9.52
CA ASN A 20 0.07 -15.95 -8.92
C ASN A 20 0.37 -16.63 -7.58
N HIS A 21 1.26 -16.04 -6.77
CA HIS A 21 1.57 -16.56 -5.44
C HIS A 21 0.42 -16.30 -4.46
N LYS A 22 0.11 -17.26 -3.60
CA LYS A 22 -0.92 -17.08 -2.56
C LYS A 22 -0.46 -16.19 -1.40
N VAL A 23 0.83 -16.27 -1.06
CA VAL A 23 1.43 -15.61 0.09
C VAL A 23 2.71 -14.92 -0.31
N VAL A 24 2.96 -13.74 0.26
CA VAL A 24 4.17 -12.95 0.06
C VAL A 24 4.80 -12.64 1.40
N GLU A 25 6.13 -12.78 1.48
CA GLU A 25 6.89 -12.41 2.67
C GLU A 25 7.76 -11.19 2.39
N ILE A 26 7.64 -10.16 3.22
CA ILE A 26 8.32 -8.87 3.03
C ILE A 26 8.91 -8.41 4.37
N PRO A 27 10.14 -7.85 4.40
CA PRO A 27 10.69 -7.23 5.60
C PRO A 27 9.81 -6.10 6.12
N ALA A 28 9.51 -6.12 7.41
CA ALA A 28 8.62 -5.20 8.06
C ALA A 28 9.31 -3.87 8.40
N SER A 29 8.57 -2.77 8.21
CA SER A 29 8.84 -1.45 8.78
C SER A 29 7.53 -0.84 9.26
N ASN A 30 7.56 0.19 10.09
CA ASN A 30 6.34 0.82 10.61
C ASN A 30 5.42 1.31 9.47
N GLU A 31 6.02 1.92 8.44
CA GLU A 31 5.32 2.36 7.23
C GLU A 31 4.69 1.19 6.46
N LYS A 32 5.44 0.11 6.22
CA LYS A 32 4.92 -1.07 5.52
C LYS A 32 3.79 -1.76 6.29
N ARG A 33 3.87 -1.76 7.62
CA ARG A 33 2.79 -2.26 8.49
C ARG A 33 1.54 -1.41 8.33
N ALA A 34 1.66 -0.09 8.34
CA ALA A 34 0.53 0.82 8.14
C ALA A 34 -0.12 0.63 6.75
N ILE A 35 0.69 0.58 5.69
CA ILE A 35 0.19 0.29 4.32
C ILE A 35 -0.54 -1.05 4.27
N THR A 36 0.00 -2.10 4.89
CA THR A 36 -0.61 -3.44 4.89
C THR A 36 -1.94 -3.45 5.64
N LYS A 37 -2.06 -2.72 6.75
CA LYS A 37 -3.34 -2.56 7.48
C LYS A 37 -4.40 -1.90 6.61
N ILE A 38 -4.07 -0.78 5.96
CA ILE A 38 -4.98 -0.07 5.05
C ILE A 38 -5.43 -0.98 3.90
N LEU A 39 -4.52 -1.73 3.30
CA LEU A 39 -4.84 -2.69 2.22
C LEU A 39 -5.84 -3.75 2.68
N PHE A 40 -5.73 -4.23 3.92
CA PHE A 40 -6.66 -5.20 4.49
C PHE A 40 -8.03 -4.57 4.77
N GLU A 41 -8.05 -3.41 5.42
CA GLU A 41 -9.29 -2.68 5.75
C GLU A 41 -10.09 -2.31 4.50
N LYS A 42 -9.42 -1.95 3.40
CA LYS A 42 -10.07 -1.67 2.10
C LYS A 42 -10.33 -2.93 1.26
N GLY A 43 -9.95 -4.12 1.74
CA GLY A 43 -10.32 -5.40 1.14
C GLY A 43 -9.49 -5.82 -0.09
N TYR A 44 -8.31 -5.23 -0.30
CA TYR A 44 -7.38 -5.57 -1.38
C TYR A 44 -6.60 -6.86 -1.12
N ILE A 45 -6.35 -7.18 0.15
CA ILE A 45 -5.68 -8.42 0.57
C ILE A 45 -6.61 -9.28 1.42
N LEU A 46 -6.35 -10.59 1.46
CA LEU A 46 -7.21 -11.53 2.17
C LEU A 46 -6.93 -11.49 3.68
N ASN A 47 -5.65 -11.50 4.05
CA ASN A 47 -5.21 -11.45 5.45
C ASN A 47 -3.72 -11.07 5.50
N TYR A 48 -3.22 -10.71 6.69
CA TYR A 48 -1.79 -10.51 6.94
C TYR A 48 -1.40 -10.99 8.34
N LYS A 49 -0.12 -11.32 8.52
CA LYS A 49 0.49 -11.64 9.82
C LYS A 49 1.82 -10.92 9.98
N PHE A 50 2.02 -10.28 11.12
CA PHE A 50 3.34 -9.77 11.51
C PHE A 50 4.09 -10.87 12.26
N VAL A 51 5.32 -11.16 11.81
CA VAL A 51 6.21 -12.14 12.42
C VAL A 51 7.38 -11.35 13.00
N ASP A 52 7.34 -11.15 14.31
CA ASP A 52 8.30 -10.31 15.04
C ASP A 52 9.40 -11.13 15.71
N ASP A 53 9.25 -12.47 15.73
CA ASP A 53 10.16 -13.42 16.37
C ASP A 53 11.45 -13.65 15.59
N VAL A 54 11.48 -13.25 14.31
CA VAL A 54 12.63 -13.42 13.42
C VAL A 54 13.24 -12.05 13.15
N HIS A 55 14.58 -11.97 13.14
CA HIS A 55 15.30 -10.78 12.70
C HIS A 55 15.84 -10.98 11.27
N PRO A 56 15.52 -10.11 10.30
CA PRO A 56 14.63 -8.94 10.41
C PRO A 56 13.14 -9.32 10.54
N LYS A 57 12.35 -8.46 11.19
CA LYS A 57 10.90 -8.65 11.34
C LYS A 57 10.24 -8.79 9.96
N MET A 58 9.24 -9.65 9.83
CA MET A 58 8.60 -9.97 8.55
C MET A 58 7.09 -9.70 8.55
N ILE A 59 6.55 -9.40 7.38
CA ILE A 59 5.12 -9.31 7.10
C ILE A 59 4.78 -10.43 6.12
N LYS A 60 3.89 -11.34 6.52
CA LYS A 60 3.28 -12.32 5.62
C LYS A 60 1.94 -11.78 5.15
N ILE A 61 1.74 -11.68 3.84
CA ILE A 61 0.51 -11.14 3.23
C ILE A 61 -0.12 -12.25 2.40
N ALA A 62 -1.39 -12.56 2.69
CA ALA A 62 -2.20 -13.44 1.86
C ALA A 62 -2.90 -12.61 0.79
N LEU A 63 -2.59 -12.88 -0.47
CA LEU A 63 -3.16 -12.19 -1.62
C LEU A 63 -4.59 -12.67 -1.90
N LYS A 64 -5.47 -11.73 -2.25
CA LYS A 64 -6.86 -12.01 -2.57
C LYS A 64 -7.03 -12.19 -4.07
N TYR A 65 -7.60 -13.33 -4.44
CA TYR A 65 -7.87 -13.69 -5.83
C TYR A 65 -9.34 -14.04 -6.00
N HIS A 66 -9.88 -13.73 -7.17
CA HIS A 66 -11.22 -14.17 -7.56
C HIS A 66 -11.23 -15.69 -7.80
N PRO A 67 -12.21 -16.44 -7.26
CA PRO A 67 -12.20 -17.91 -7.28
C PRO A 67 -12.22 -18.49 -8.69
N THR A 68 -12.92 -17.84 -9.63
CA THR A 68 -13.11 -18.36 -11.00
C THR A 68 -12.07 -17.82 -11.98
N THR A 69 -11.86 -16.51 -11.98
CA THR A 69 -11.01 -15.82 -12.98
C THR A 69 -9.54 -15.77 -12.56
N LYS A 70 -9.24 -16.12 -11.29
CA LYS A 70 -7.90 -16.01 -10.68
C LYS A 70 -7.28 -14.61 -10.76
N GLN A 71 -8.09 -13.59 -11.04
CA GLN A 71 -7.63 -12.21 -11.04
C GLN A 71 -7.42 -11.73 -9.61
N SER A 72 -6.32 -11.02 -9.38
CA SER A 72 -6.01 -10.38 -8.11
C SER A 72 -6.97 -9.21 -7.86
N ALA A 73 -7.36 -8.98 -6.60
CA ALA A 73 -8.10 -7.78 -6.21
C ALA A 73 -7.29 -6.49 -6.40
N ILE A 74 -5.97 -6.60 -6.47
CA ILE A 74 -5.04 -5.52 -6.82
C ILE A 74 -4.70 -5.64 -8.31
N SER A 75 -4.99 -4.59 -9.07
CA SER A 75 -4.64 -4.41 -10.48
C SER A 75 -3.34 -3.63 -10.65
N THR A 76 -3.16 -2.51 -9.95
CA THR A 76 -1.96 -1.67 -10.06
C THR A 76 -1.44 -1.20 -8.71
N LEU A 77 -0.11 -1.06 -8.65
CA LEU A 77 0.63 -0.60 -7.48
C LEU A 77 1.66 0.38 -7.96
N GLU A 78 1.53 1.66 -7.60
CA GLU A 78 2.43 2.71 -8.07
C GLU A 78 3.00 3.54 -6.93
N ARG A 79 4.32 3.77 -6.95
CA ARG A 79 5.01 4.65 -6.01
C ARG A 79 4.94 6.09 -6.53
N ALA A 80 4.19 6.93 -5.80
CA ALA A 80 3.88 8.31 -6.20
C ALA A 80 4.99 9.29 -5.80
N SER A 81 5.18 9.51 -4.50
CA SER A 81 6.36 10.23 -3.99
C SER A 81 7.59 9.33 -4.13
N ARG A 82 8.78 9.87 -4.38
CA ARG A 82 10.04 9.09 -4.46
C ARG A 82 11.13 9.85 -3.69
N PRO A 83 12.20 9.19 -3.21
CA PRO A 83 13.27 9.90 -2.49
C PRO A 83 13.85 11.10 -3.26
N GLY A 84 13.95 11.00 -4.59
CA GLY A 84 14.42 12.09 -5.45
C GLY A 84 13.37 13.14 -5.84
N LEU A 85 12.07 12.88 -5.61
CA LEU A 85 10.99 13.82 -5.88
C LEU A 85 9.82 13.55 -4.93
N ARG A 86 9.71 14.36 -3.88
CA ARG A 86 8.63 14.24 -2.90
C ARG A 86 7.36 14.90 -3.41
N LYS A 87 6.23 14.21 -3.29
CA LYS A 87 4.92 14.70 -3.74
C LYS A 87 4.01 14.95 -2.53
N TYR A 88 3.76 16.22 -2.25
CA TYR A 88 2.83 16.66 -1.21
C TYR A 88 1.58 17.25 -1.85
N VAL A 89 0.44 17.10 -1.18
CA VAL A 89 -0.84 17.64 -1.63
C VAL A 89 -1.60 18.24 -0.47
N GLY A 90 -2.21 19.41 -0.72
CA GLY A 90 -3.23 19.98 0.15
C GLY A 90 -4.57 19.27 -0.01
N VAL A 91 -5.54 19.59 0.86
CA VAL A 91 -6.85 18.93 0.85
C VAL A 91 -7.60 19.12 -0.48
N LYS A 92 -7.54 20.35 -1.02
CA LYS A 92 -8.22 20.72 -2.27
C LYS A 92 -7.66 20.02 -3.50
N GLU A 93 -6.37 19.68 -3.48
CA GLU A 93 -5.63 19.10 -4.62
C GLU A 93 -5.44 17.59 -4.48
N MET A 94 -6.15 16.99 -3.51
CA MET A 94 -5.91 15.61 -3.14
C MET A 94 -6.36 14.68 -4.28
N PRO A 95 -5.45 13.81 -4.76
CA PRO A 95 -5.64 13.05 -5.99
C PRO A 95 -6.82 12.08 -5.85
N SER A 96 -7.44 11.76 -6.97
CA SER A 96 -8.40 10.66 -7.07
C SER A 96 -7.80 9.57 -7.96
N VAL A 97 -7.90 8.32 -7.52
CA VAL A 97 -7.39 7.16 -8.27
C VAL A 97 -8.57 6.47 -8.95
N LEU A 98 -8.50 6.30 -10.28
CA LEU A 98 -9.56 5.69 -11.10
C LEU A 98 -10.96 6.22 -10.75
N ASN A 99 -11.14 7.54 -10.69
CA ASN A 99 -12.40 8.20 -10.31
C ASN A 99 -13.02 7.70 -8.99
N GLY A 100 -12.17 7.30 -8.03
CA GLY A 100 -12.58 6.88 -6.68
C GLY A 100 -12.75 5.36 -6.50
N LEU A 101 -12.45 4.56 -7.53
CA LEU A 101 -12.38 3.10 -7.47
C LEU A 101 -11.05 2.61 -6.86
N GLY A 102 -9.97 3.36 -7.05
CA GLY A 102 -8.70 3.12 -6.37
C GLY A 102 -8.59 3.93 -5.08
N ILE A 103 -7.47 3.73 -4.39
CA ILE A 103 -7.10 4.51 -3.20
C ILE A 103 -5.73 5.14 -3.39
N ALA A 104 -5.56 6.35 -2.86
CA ALA A 104 -4.23 6.91 -2.62
C ALA A 104 -3.92 6.80 -1.13
N ILE A 105 -2.75 6.27 -0.78
CA ILE A 105 -2.26 6.27 0.60
C ILE A 105 -1.47 7.54 0.83
N ILE A 106 -1.87 8.29 1.86
CA ILE A 106 -1.31 9.57 2.22
C ILE A 106 -0.71 9.48 3.62
N SER A 107 0.54 9.93 3.76
CA SER A 107 1.16 10.15 5.06
C SER A 107 0.80 11.54 5.54
N THR A 108 0.06 11.61 6.65
CA THR A 108 -0.39 12.85 7.28
C THR A 108 0.23 13.00 8.68
N SER A 109 0.03 14.16 9.31
CA SER A 109 0.44 14.38 10.71
C SER A 109 -0.25 13.45 11.72
N HIS A 110 -1.40 12.87 11.36
CA HIS A 110 -2.17 11.96 12.22
C HIS A 110 -1.95 10.48 11.87
N GLY A 111 -0.99 10.19 10.97
CA GLY A 111 -0.66 8.84 10.51
C GLY A 111 -0.93 8.63 9.03
N MET A 112 -0.74 7.38 8.57
CA MET A 112 -1.09 6.99 7.20
C MET A 112 -2.57 6.66 7.10
N MET A 113 -3.23 7.20 6.07
CA MET A 113 -4.65 7.00 5.80
C MET A 113 -4.92 7.08 4.30
N THR A 114 -6.15 6.80 3.90
CA THR A 114 -6.59 6.93 2.51
C THR A 114 -6.93 8.38 2.14
N ASP A 115 -6.97 8.70 0.86
CA ASP A 115 -7.40 10.00 0.33
C ASP A 115 -8.80 10.40 0.81
N LYS A 116 -9.73 9.44 0.92
CA LYS A 116 -11.08 9.71 1.41
C LYS A 116 -11.09 10.08 2.89
N GLU A 117 -10.29 9.38 3.71
CA GLU A 117 -10.16 9.68 5.15
C GLU A 117 -9.46 11.02 5.38
N ALA A 118 -8.38 11.30 4.63
CA ALA A 118 -7.67 12.57 4.70
C ALA A 118 -8.56 13.75 4.28
N LYS A 119 -9.41 13.59 3.25
CA LYS A 119 -10.44 14.59 2.89
C LYS A 119 -11.46 14.79 4.00
N ALA A 120 -11.96 13.71 4.60
CA ALA A 120 -12.95 13.78 5.67
C ALA A 120 -12.41 14.49 6.92
N GLN A 121 -11.13 14.31 7.23
CA GLN A 121 -10.45 14.98 8.34
C GLN A 121 -9.92 16.37 7.96
N ASN A 122 -10.03 16.79 6.69
CA ASN A 122 -9.51 18.05 6.18
C ASN A 122 -7.99 18.22 6.41
N ILE A 123 -7.21 17.16 6.18
CA ILE A 123 -5.75 17.14 6.39
C ILE A 123 -5.04 16.78 5.08
N GLY A 124 -3.99 17.54 4.72
CA GLY A 124 -3.11 17.23 3.59
C GLY A 124 -1.93 16.32 3.98
N GLY A 125 -1.06 16.01 3.03
CA GLY A 125 0.11 15.17 3.34
C GLY A 125 0.95 14.75 2.15
N GLU A 126 1.87 13.83 2.39
CA GLU A 126 2.70 13.22 1.35
C GLU A 126 1.93 12.07 0.68
N VAL A 127 1.84 12.08 -0.65
CA VAL A 127 1.21 10.98 -1.40
C VAL A 127 2.23 9.85 -1.55
N ILE A 128 2.01 8.76 -0.81
CA ILE A 128 2.96 7.65 -0.77
C ILE A 128 2.81 6.77 -2.01
N CYS A 129 1.61 6.23 -2.22
CA CYS A 129 1.36 5.33 -3.35
C CYS A 129 -0.09 5.36 -3.79
N TYR A 130 -0.30 4.91 -5.02
CA TYR A 130 -1.60 4.65 -5.60
C TYR A 130 -1.81 3.14 -5.73
N ILE A 131 -3.01 2.70 -5.38
CA ILE A 131 -3.42 1.30 -5.47
C ILE A 131 -4.76 1.25 -6.19
N SER A 132 -4.87 0.32 -7.14
CA SER A 132 -6.12 -0.04 -7.83
C SER A 132 -6.21 -1.53 -8.01
#